data_AF-A0A661SKE9-F1
#
_entry.id   AF-A0A661SKE9-F1
#
_cell.length_a   1.000
_cell.length_b   1.000
_cell.length_c   1.000
_cell.angle_alpha   90.00
_cell.angle_beta   90.00
_cell.angle_gamma   90.00
#
_symmetry.space_group_name_H-M   'P 1'
#
loop_
_entity.id
_entity.type
_entity.pdbx_description
1 polymer ?
#
loop_
_entity_poly.entity_id
_entity_poly.type
_entity_poly.pdbx_seq_one_letter_code
_entity_poly.pdbx_strand_id
1 'polypeptide(L)'
;SGIYATEQNVEIAIPCDSDGAVIRYTTDGSEPDDKSAVYSAGSPIPVSDCMTTIKAKVYKEGHELSGTVSADYKILCFDIKIDLKDAVLGLQMLSGITATREDCKIELAKIICILRGLVSQGGSQE
;
A
#
# COMPACT_ATOMS: atom_id res chain seq x y z
N SER A 1 -10.24 13.12 -5.72
CA SER A 1 -9.76 11.73 -5.59
C SER A 1 -9.45 11.16 -6.96
N GLY A 2 -8.57 10.17 -7.05
CA GLY A 2 -8.21 9.50 -8.32
C GLY A 2 -7.95 8.00 -8.14
N ILE A 3 -8.14 7.24 -9.22
CA ILE A 3 -7.82 5.80 -9.28
C ILE A 3 -6.67 5.60 -10.26
N TYR A 4 -5.62 4.92 -9.80
CA TYR A 4 -4.37 4.74 -10.53
C TYR A 4 -3.99 3.27 -10.60
N ALA A 5 -3.46 2.83 -11.73
CA ALA A 5 -3.03 1.44 -11.92
C ALA A 5 -1.64 1.15 -11.34
N THR A 6 -0.83 2.20 -11.13
CA THR A 6 0.56 2.12 -10.69
C THR A 6 0.81 3.16 -9.60
N GLU A 7 1.97 3.06 -8.93
CA GLU A 7 2.46 4.05 -7.98
C GLU A 7 2.39 5.48 -8.55
N GLN A 8 2.16 6.44 -7.67
CA GLN A 8 2.05 7.85 -8.00
C GLN A 8 3.04 8.68 -7.21
N ASN A 9 3.64 9.66 -7.88
CA ASN A 9 4.49 10.68 -7.26
C ASN A 9 3.69 11.97 -7.17
N VAL A 10 3.23 12.30 -5.96
CA VAL A 10 2.35 13.44 -5.74
C VAL A 10 3.18 14.68 -5.41
N GLU A 11 3.01 15.72 -6.21
CA GLU A 11 3.57 17.04 -5.96
C GLU A 11 2.51 17.96 -5.35
N ILE A 12 2.88 18.68 -4.30
CA ILE A 12 2.04 19.73 -3.72
C ILE A 12 2.42 21.05 -4.40
N ALA A 13 1.43 21.69 -5.03
CA ALA A 13 1.60 23.02 -5.61
C ALA A 13 1.85 24.04 -4.50
N ILE A 14 2.99 24.71 -4.57
CA ILE A 14 3.39 25.73 -3.61
C ILE A 14 3.08 27.11 -4.21
N PRO A 15 2.23 27.95 -3.58
CA PRO A 15 1.98 29.30 -4.07
C PRO A 15 3.24 30.17 -3.97
N CYS A 16 3.39 31.13 -4.87
CA CYS A 16 4.58 31.98 -5.00
C CYS A 16 4.89 32.82 -3.75
N ASP A 17 3.90 33.09 -2.90
CA ASP A 17 4.03 33.94 -1.69
C ASP A 17 4.28 33.12 -0.39
N SER A 18 4.88 31.93 -0.53
CA SER A 18 5.14 30.99 0.56
C SER A 18 6.50 31.22 1.24
N ASP A 19 7.13 32.38 1.05
CA ASP A 19 8.42 32.66 1.68
C ASP A 19 8.30 32.61 3.22
N GLY A 20 9.10 31.75 3.84
CA GLY A 20 9.03 31.41 5.27
C GLY A 20 7.86 30.50 5.70
N ALA A 21 7.11 29.92 4.76
CA ALA A 21 6.03 28.97 5.07
C ALA A 21 6.50 27.51 4.98
N VAL A 22 6.11 26.70 5.96
CA VAL A 22 6.37 25.27 6.04
C VAL A 22 5.11 24.51 5.69
N ILE A 23 5.16 23.65 4.67
CA ILE A 23 4.04 22.78 4.32
C ILE A 23 4.21 21.47 5.08
N ARG A 24 3.20 21.07 5.84
CA ARG A 24 3.17 19.75 6.48
C ARG A 24 2.08 18.89 5.91
N TYR A 25 2.32 17.59 5.86
CA TYR A 25 1.39 16.63 5.29
C TYR A 25 1.34 15.31 6.06
N THR A 26 0.25 14.59 5.83
CA THR A 26 -0.02 13.24 6.32
C THR A 26 -0.52 12.40 5.15
N THR A 27 -0.28 11.09 5.18
CA THR A 27 -0.69 10.14 4.12
C THR A 27 -1.77 9.14 4.59
N ASP A 28 -2.07 9.16 5.88
CA ASP A 28 -3.06 8.31 6.55
C ASP A 28 -4.45 8.98 6.68
N GLY A 29 -4.58 10.22 6.19
CA GLY A 29 -5.78 11.03 6.31
C GLY A 29 -5.99 11.70 7.67
N SER A 30 -5.02 11.64 8.59
CA SER A 30 -5.04 12.43 9.83
C SER A 30 -4.81 13.92 9.56
N GLU A 31 -5.24 14.80 10.47
CA GLU A 31 -4.99 16.24 10.33
C GLU A 31 -3.50 16.54 10.54
N PRO A 32 -2.83 17.27 9.62
CA PRO A 32 -1.44 17.67 9.85
C PRO A 32 -1.29 18.51 11.12
N ASP A 33 -0.22 18.26 11.85
CA ASP A 33 0.19 18.95 13.07
C ASP A 33 1.69 19.31 13.03
N ASP A 34 2.21 19.94 14.08
CA ASP A 34 3.62 20.36 14.16
C ASP A 34 4.64 19.20 14.18
N LYS A 35 4.17 17.96 14.30
CA LYS A 35 4.98 16.74 14.26
C LYS A 35 4.89 16.03 12.91
N SER A 36 3.95 16.43 12.06
CA SER A 36 3.71 15.84 10.75
C SER A 36 4.86 16.13 9.79
N ALA A 37 5.01 15.28 8.77
CA ALA A 37 6.12 15.36 7.81
C ALA A 37 6.11 16.70 7.06
N VAL A 38 7.29 17.27 6.84
CA VAL A 38 7.44 18.52 6.07
C VAL A 38 7.59 18.17 4.59
N TYR A 39 6.77 18.80 3.75
CA TYR A 39 6.90 18.70 2.30
C TYR A 39 8.06 19.59 1.82
N SER A 40 8.97 19.00 1.03
CA SER A 40 10.10 19.71 0.42
C SER A 40 9.87 19.83 -1.08
N ALA A 41 9.96 21.06 -1.60
CA ALA A 41 9.86 21.31 -3.03
C ALA A 41 10.91 20.48 -3.79
N GLY A 42 10.48 19.70 -4.78
CA GLY A 42 11.34 18.79 -5.54
C GLY A 42 11.46 17.36 -4.99
N SER A 43 10.85 17.07 -3.83
CA SER A 43 10.72 15.71 -3.30
C SER A 43 9.23 15.29 -3.32
N PRO A 44 8.75 14.67 -4.41
CA PRO A 44 7.37 14.23 -4.51
C PRO A 44 7.05 13.14 -3.46
N ILE A 45 5.78 13.08 -3.05
CA ILE A 45 5.30 12.11 -2.06
C ILE A 45 5.00 10.80 -2.80
N PRO A 46 5.71 9.69 -2.51
CA PRO A 46 5.43 8.41 -3.12
C PRO A 46 4.14 7.83 -2.53
N VAL A 47 3.22 7.46 -3.40
CA VAL A 47 1.98 6.76 -3.06
C VAL A 47 2.06 5.39 -3.70
N SER A 48 2.09 4.34 -2.88
CA SER A 48 2.15 2.94 -3.32
C SER A 48 1.04 2.07 -2.72
N ASP A 49 0.36 2.54 -1.67
CA ASP A 49 -0.69 1.78 -1.00
C ASP A 49 -2.02 1.84 -1.76
N CYS A 50 -2.86 0.83 -1.53
CA CYS A 50 -4.15 0.66 -2.20
C CYS A 50 -5.11 1.81 -1.94
N MET A 51 -4.98 2.42 -0.77
CA MET A 51 -5.71 3.60 -0.37
C MET A 51 -4.78 4.49 0.44
N THR A 52 -4.57 5.71 -0.04
CA THR A 52 -3.77 6.73 0.63
C THR A 52 -4.54 8.05 0.59
N THR A 53 -4.73 8.67 1.74
CA THR A 53 -5.36 9.98 1.82
C THR A 53 -4.31 10.98 2.23
N ILE A 54 -3.92 11.84 1.29
CA ILE A 54 -2.96 12.91 1.55
C ILE A 54 -3.71 14.13 2.05
N LYS A 55 -3.35 14.60 3.25
CA LYS A 55 -3.77 15.92 3.74
C LYS A 55 -2.56 16.82 3.89
N ALA A 56 -2.69 18.09 3.52
CA ALA A 56 -1.62 19.06 3.59
C ALA A 56 -2.11 20.40 4.15
N LYS A 57 -1.24 21.07 4.91
CA LYS A 57 -1.50 22.35 5.55
C LYS A 57 -0.26 23.22 5.56
N VAL A 58 -0.45 24.51 5.33
CA VAL A 58 0.62 25.52 5.35
C VAL A 58 0.71 26.15 6.73
N TYR A 59 1.92 26.14 7.30
CA TYR A 59 2.29 26.73 8.56
C TYR A 59 3.21 27.91 8.30
N LYS A 60 2.84 29.10 8.73
CA LYS A 60 3.71 30.27 8.67
C LYS A 60 3.75 30.89 10.06
N GLU A 61 4.95 31.05 10.62
CA GLU A 61 5.10 31.65 11.95
C GLU A 61 4.48 33.06 11.97
N GLY A 62 3.64 33.33 12.96
CA GLY A 62 2.98 34.63 13.12
C GLY A 62 1.79 34.90 12.20
N HIS A 63 1.34 33.93 11.38
CA HIS A 63 0.17 34.05 10.52
C HIS A 63 -0.88 32.97 10.82
N GLU A 64 -2.13 33.20 10.41
CA GLU A 64 -3.17 32.17 10.46
C GLU A 64 -2.78 30.97 9.57
N LEU A 65 -3.02 29.77 10.08
CA LEU A 65 -2.81 28.52 9.34
C LEU A 65 -3.69 28.51 8.09
N SER A 66 -3.20 27.94 6.99
CA SER A 66 -4.07 27.73 5.84
C SER A 66 -5.19 26.73 6.17
N GLY A 67 -6.25 26.75 5.37
CA GLY A 67 -7.16 25.61 5.28
C GLY A 67 -6.40 24.34 4.92
N THR A 68 -6.92 23.20 5.37
CA THR A 68 -6.35 21.88 5.07
C THR A 68 -6.86 21.41 3.73
N VAL A 69 -5.95 21.04 2.84
CA VAL A 69 -6.27 20.46 1.53
C VAL A 69 -6.18 18.95 1.66
N SER A 70 -7.13 18.23 1.05
CA SER A 70 -7.20 16.76 1.11
C SER A 70 -7.34 16.17 -0.29
N ALA A 71 -6.62 15.09 -0.56
CA ALA A 71 -6.70 14.34 -1.81
C ALA A 71 -6.58 12.83 -1.56
N ASP A 72 -7.55 12.07 -2.04
CA ASP A 72 -7.53 10.60 -1.96
C ASP A 72 -6.95 9.97 -3.22
N TYR A 73 -6.03 9.04 -3.01
CA TYR A 73 -5.37 8.25 -4.04
C TYR A 73 -5.69 6.79 -3.82
N LYS A 74 -6.28 6.17 -4.85
CA LYS A 74 -6.58 4.75 -4.86
C LYS A 74 -5.68 4.06 -5.88
N ILE A 75 -4.73 3.25 -5.42
CA ILE A 75 -3.93 2.42 -6.30
C ILE A 75 -4.64 1.07 -6.46
N LEU A 76 -4.74 0.59 -7.69
CA LEU A 76 -5.21 -0.75 -7.99
C LEU A 76 -4.17 -1.76 -7.52
N CYS A 77 -4.18 -2.02 -6.22
CA CYS A 77 -3.53 -3.19 -5.67
C CYS A 77 -4.26 -4.42 -6.19
N PHE A 78 -3.67 -5.08 -7.16
CA PHE A 78 -4.03 -6.46 -7.47
C PHE A 78 -3.46 -7.35 -6.37
N ASP A 79 -4.08 -7.28 -5.21
CA ASP A 79 -3.75 -8.08 -4.06
C ASP A 79 -4.50 -9.42 -4.21
N ILE A 80 -3.88 -10.36 -4.95
CA ILE A 80 -4.30 -11.76 -4.90
C ILE A 80 -3.83 -12.28 -3.53
N LYS A 81 -4.55 -11.92 -2.46
CA LYS A 81 -4.45 -12.66 -1.20
C LYS A 81 -5.16 -13.99 -1.42
N ILE A 82 -4.44 -14.96 -1.98
CA ILE A 82 -4.81 -16.35 -1.67
C ILE A 82 -4.43 -16.50 -0.20
N ASP A 83 -5.40 -16.36 0.68
CA ASP A 83 -5.21 -16.71 2.07
C ASP A 83 -4.63 -18.13 2.12
N LEU A 84 -3.57 -18.34 2.89
CA LEU A 84 -2.96 -19.67 3.03
C LEU A 84 -4.00 -20.69 3.50
N LYS A 85 -5.02 -20.26 4.25
CA LYS A 85 -6.18 -21.07 4.65
C LYS A 85 -7.02 -21.55 3.45
N ASP A 86 -7.20 -20.69 2.45
CA ASP A 86 -8.00 -20.96 1.25
C ASP A 86 -7.21 -21.86 0.28
N ALA A 87 -5.89 -21.66 0.19
CA ALA A 87 -5.00 -22.59 -0.51
C ALA A 87 -4.97 -23.98 0.13
N VAL A 88 -4.92 -24.05 1.47
CA VAL A 88 -4.91 -25.31 2.23
C VAL A 88 -6.25 -26.02 2.11
N LEU A 89 -7.37 -25.31 2.24
CA LEU A 89 -8.72 -25.86 2.01
C LEU A 89 -8.83 -26.48 0.61
N GLY A 90 -8.32 -25.80 -0.42
CA GLY A 90 -8.25 -26.34 -1.78
C GLY A 90 -7.44 -27.64 -1.87
N LEU A 91 -6.25 -27.68 -1.27
CA LEU A 91 -5.39 -28.87 -1.26
C LEU A 91 -5.98 -30.05 -0.48
N GLN A 92 -6.68 -29.80 0.62
CA GLN A 92 -7.35 -30.83 1.43
C GLN A 92 -8.47 -31.53 0.64
N MET A 93 -9.21 -30.77 -0.18
CA MET A 93 -10.26 -31.30 -1.03
C MET A 93 -9.73 -32.14 -2.21
N LEU A 94 -8.56 -31.80 -2.73
CA LEU A 94 -7.92 -32.50 -3.85
C LEU A 94 -7.14 -33.76 -3.40
N SER A 95 -6.60 -33.77 -2.18
CA SER A 95 -5.76 -34.86 -1.68
C SER A 95 -6.47 -35.80 -0.69
N GLY A 96 -7.64 -35.42 -0.17
CA GLY A 96 -8.33 -36.17 0.88
C GLY A 96 -7.60 -36.19 2.23
N ILE A 97 -6.58 -35.33 2.40
CA ILE A 97 -5.78 -35.21 3.62
C ILE A 97 -6.44 -34.18 4.54
N THR A 98 -6.95 -34.61 5.69
CA THR A 98 -7.41 -33.69 6.74
C THR A 98 -6.21 -33.23 7.56
N ALA A 99 -5.71 -32.01 7.33
CA ALA A 99 -4.63 -31.45 8.15
C ALA A 99 -5.23 -30.88 9.44
N THR A 100 -5.05 -31.57 10.57
CA THR A 100 -5.43 -31.08 11.90
C THR A 100 -4.29 -30.27 12.52
N ARG A 101 -4.64 -29.40 13.49
CA ARG A 101 -3.77 -28.34 14.03
C ARG A 101 -2.53 -28.86 14.79
N GLU A 102 -2.49 -30.15 15.14
CA GLU A 102 -1.37 -30.77 15.85
C GLU A 102 -0.23 -31.29 14.94
N ASP A 103 -0.39 -31.34 13.62
CA ASP A 103 0.66 -31.77 12.67
C ASP A 103 1.34 -30.60 11.92
N CYS A 104 1.22 -29.36 12.41
CA CYS A 104 1.84 -28.18 11.79
C CYS A 104 3.34 -28.05 12.13
N LYS A 105 4.11 -29.11 11.88
CA LYS A 105 5.58 -29.07 11.63
C LYS A 105 5.88 -29.56 10.22
N ILE A 106 5.02 -29.24 9.26
CA ILE A 106 5.35 -29.40 7.85
C ILE A 106 6.30 -28.25 7.51
N GLU A 107 7.60 -28.53 7.63
CA GLU A 107 8.70 -27.67 7.18
C GLU A 107 8.32 -27.00 5.85
N LEU A 108 8.38 -25.67 5.81
CA LEU A 108 8.09 -24.81 4.65
C LEU A 108 8.66 -25.37 3.33
N ALA A 109 9.77 -26.12 3.42
CA ALA A 109 10.42 -26.85 2.34
C ALA A 109 9.51 -27.88 1.62
N LYS A 110 8.61 -28.59 2.32
CA LYS A 110 7.69 -29.57 1.70
C LYS A 110 6.59 -28.90 0.88
N ILE A 111 6.08 -27.75 1.33
CA ILE A 111 5.09 -26.95 0.60
C ILE A 111 5.70 -26.37 -0.68
N ILE A 112 6.95 -25.88 -0.62
CA ILE A 112 7.69 -25.40 -1.79
C ILE A 112 7.89 -26.50 -2.83
N CYS A 113 8.20 -27.73 -2.43
CA CYS A 113 8.34 -28.86 -3.35
C CYS A 113 7.03 -29.22 -4.07
N ILE A 114 5.89 -29.16 -3.38
CA ILE A 114 4.57 -29.45 -3.97
C ILE A 114 4.18 -28.34 -4.96
N LEU A 115 4.40 -27.07 -4.60
CA LEU A 115 4.14 -25.95 -5.51
C LEU A 115 5.02 -25.97 -6.76
N ARG A 116 6.31 -26.37 -6.63
CA ARG A 116 7.20 -26.57 -7.78
C ARG A 116 6.75 -27.70 -8.72
N GLY A 117 6.14 -28.76 -8.19
CA GLY A 117 5.57 -29.84 -9.00
C GLY A 117 4.32 -29.41 -9.79
N LEU A 118 3.49 -28.53 -9.22
CA LEU A 118 2.28 -28.02 -9.86
C LEU A 118 2.57 -26.99 -10.98
N VAL A 119 3.64 -26.19 -10.86
CA VAL A 119 4.06 -25.24 -11.90
C VAL A 119 4.59 -25.95 -13.16
N SER A 120 5.08 -27.19 -13.07
CA SER A 120 5.63 -27.92 -14.23
C SER A 120 4.57 -28.49 -15.20
N GLN A 121 3.28 -28.43 -14.88
CA GLN A 121 2.20 -28.92 -15.76
C GLN A 121 1.54 -27.80 -16.58
N GLY A 122 1.97 -26.53 -16.42
CA GLY A 122 1.36 -25.37 -17.06
C GLY A 122 2.12 -24.78 -18.26
N GLY A 123 2.96 -25.56 -18.95
CA GLY A 123 3.79 -25.09 -20.06
C GLY A 123 3.58 -25.90 -21.35
N SER A 124 2.66 -25.42 -22.20
CA SER A 124 2.53 -25.50 -23.67
C SER A 124 3.05 -26.73 -24.43
N GLN A 125 2.21 -27.33 -25.29
CA GLN A 125 2.27 -27.06 -26.73
C GLN A 125 1.09 -27.70 -27.49
N GLU A 126 0.45 -26.86 -28.31
CA GLU A 126 -0.18 -27.08 -29.64
C GLU A 126 -1.12 -28.28 -29.87
#